data_AF-A0A7X4HYK5-F1
#
_entry.id   AF-A0A7X4HYK5-F1
#
_cell.length_a   1.000
_cell.length_b   1.000
_cell.length_c   1.000
_cell.angle_alpha   90.00
_cell.angle_beta   90.00
_cell.angle_gamma   90.00
#
_symmetry.space_group_name_H-M   'P 1'
#
loop_
_entity.id
_entity.type
_entity.pdbx_description
1 polymer ?
#
loop_
_entity_poly.entity_id
_entity_poly.type
_entity_poly.pdbx_seq_one_letter_code
_entity_poly.pdbx_strand_id
1 'polypeptide(L)'
;MTLHCRIVSVAAGLSLLAVPAQAQWRQCADGLEALRAAAAEANGTSGAIASLEAALVENRDDHTRCMQDLEVFRIDRETSPIREAVLRDGCNQQVQTYRTTERRLTSEVERAGSVFRALAAAVQAVELSCQYPLAAYAPAEPPVGSASPACERFLGSRPGVPIESLRVLCTAEMSAEECAACLGEPRN
;
A
#
# COMPACT_ATOMS: atom_id res chain seq x y z
N MET A 1 18.72 30.11 -74.46
CA MET A 1 17.94 30.37 -73.22
C MET A 1 18.30 29.30 -72.21
N THR A 2 18.98 29.70 -71.15
CA THR A 2 19.59 28.85 -70.13
C THR A 2 18.56 28.37 -69.09
N LEU A 3 18.63 27.06 -68.78
CA LEU A 3 18.02 26.35 -67.65
C LEU A 3 18.08 27.13 -66.35
N HIS A 4 17.08 27.01 -65.46
CA HIS A 4 17.25 26.92 -64.00
C HIS A 4 16.10 26.07 -63.39
N CYS A 5 16.32 24.76 -63.25
CA CYS A 5 15.47 23.87 -62.45
C CYS A 5 16.06 23.85 -61.03
N ARG A 6 15.39 24.46 -60.05
CA ARG A 6 15.79 24.40 -58.64
C ARG A 6 15.10 23.21 -57.98
N ILE A 7 15.77 22.06 -57.98
CA ILE A 7 15.47 20.98 -57.04
C ILE A 7 16.12 21.38 -55.71
N VAL A 8 15.28 21.80 -54.75
CA VAL A 8 15.70 21.98 -53.37
C VAL A 8 15.80 20.58 -52.76
N SER A 9 17.01 20.03 -52.76
CA SER A 9 17.33 18.82 -52.01
C SER A 9 17.20 19.14 -50.53
N VAL A 10 16.09 18.76 -49.90
CA VAL A 10 16.00 18.62 -48.44
C VAL A 10 16.78 17.37 -48.05
N ALA A 11 18.10 17.46 -48.14
CA ALA A 11 19.03 16.55 -47.50
C ALA A 11 19.33 17.11 -46.10
N ALA A 12 18.28 17.24 -45.28
CA ALA A 12 18.40 17.60 -43.88
C ALA A 12 18.42 16.31 -43.05
N GLY A 13 19.63 15.81 -42.79
CA GLY A 13 19.96 15.24 -41.49
C GLY A 13 19.20 14.00 -41.03
N LEU A 14 19.21 12.92 -41.82
CA LEU A 14 18.91 11.56 -41.32
C LEU A 14 20.14 10.93 -40.63
N SER A 15 20.88 11.74 -39.87
CA SER A 15 22.11 11.35 -39.18
C SER A 15 22.15 12.04 -37.83
N LEU A 16 21.42 11.50 -36.85
CA LEU A 16 21.42 11.75 -35.39
C LEU A 16 20.09 11.16 -34.90
N LEU A 17 19.97 9.93 -34.39
CA LEU A 17 20.76 9.22 -33.40
C LEU A 17 20.58 7.71 -33.64
N ALA A 18 21.33 7.12 -34.57
CA ALA A 18 21.52 5.67 -34.52
C ALA A 18 22.48 5.41 -33.35
N VAL A 19 21.95 5.35 -32.12
CA VAL A 19 22.69 4.79 -30.99
C VAL A 19 23.17 3.43 -31.49
N PRO A 20 24.48 3.16 -31.51
CA PRO A 20 24.97 1.88 -32.01
C PRO A 20 24.24 0.80 -31.23
N ALA A 21 23.69 -0.21 -31.93
CA ALA A 21 22.83 -1.21 -31.29
C ALA A 21 23.45 -1.77 -30.00
N GLN A 22 24.78 -1.92 -29.94
CA GLN A 22 25.54 -2.30 -28.75
C GLN A 22 25.39 -1.35 -27.55
N ALA A 23 25.37 -0.04 -27.76
CA ALA A 23 25.13 0.96 -26.70
C ALA A 23 23.66 0.94 -26.24
N GLN A 24 22.71 0.70 -27.15
CA GLN A 24 21.31 0.53 -26.80
C GLN A 24 21.08 -0.75 -25.95
N TRP A 25 21.70 -1.86 -26.34
CA TRP A 25 21.65 -3.11 -25.55
C TRP A 25 22.26 -2.97 -24.16
N ARG A 26 23.37 -2.24 -24.01
CA ARG A 26 23.95 -1.94 -22.69
C ARG A 26 23.02 -1.10 -21.82
N GLN A 27 22.47 -0.02 -22.38
CA GLN A 27 21.50 0.81 -21.66
C GLN A 27 20.26 0.02 -21.22
N CYS A 28 19.76 -0.87 -22.08
CA CYS A 28 18.66 -1.77 -21.75
C CYS A 28 19.04 -2.74 -20.62
N ALA A 29 20.24 -3.36 -20.66
CA ALA A 29 20.71 -4.27 -19.63
C ALA A 29 20.89 -3.56 -18.27
N ASP A 30 21.50 -2.38 -18.27
CA ASP A 30 21.68 -1.56 -17.05
C ASP A 30 20.32 -1.12 -16.48
N GLY A 31 19.38 -0.75 -17.35
CA GLY A 31 18.01 -0.41 -16.97
C GLY A 31 17.27 -1.59 -16.34
N LEU A 32 17.41 -2.80 -16.90
CA LEU A 32 16.81 -4.02 -16.36
C LEU A 32 17.37 -4.38 -14.98
N GLU A 33 18.67 -4.17 -14.75
CA GLU A 33 19.28 -4.39 -13.43
C GLU A 33 18.78 -3.36 -12.41
N ALA A 34 18.68 -2.08 -12.80
CA ALA A 34 18.10 -1.05 -11.96
C ALA A 34 16.62 -1.32 -11.62
N LEU A 35 15.85 -1.81 -12.60
CA LEU A 35 14.46 -2.24 -12.41
C LEU A 35 14.37 -3.43 -11.44
N ARG A 36 15.25 -4.42 -11.58
CA ARG A 36 15.32 -5.58 -10.67
C ARG A 36 15.60 -5.14 -9.23
N ALA A 37 16.55 -4.24 -9.04
CA ALA A 37 16.87 -3.69 -7.72
C ALA A 37 15.69 -2.91 -7.12
N ALA A 38 15.06 -2.03 -7.91
CA ALA A 38 13.89 -1.26 -7.47
C ALA A 38 12.69 -2.18 -7.14
N ALA A 39 12.48 -3.25 -7.91
CA ALA A 39 11.42 -4.21 -7.66
C ALA A 39 11.67 -5.02 -6.38
N ALA A 40 12.93 -5.40 -6.11
CA ALA A 40 13.30 -6.06 -4.87
C ALA A 40 13.08 -5.17 -3.64
N GLU A 41 13.42 -3.88 -3.74
CA GLU A 41 13.17 -2.91 -2.68
C GLU A 41 11.66 -2.70 -2.45
N ALA A 42 10.88 -2.51 -3.53
CA ALA A 42 9.43 -2.38 -3.45
C ALA A 42 8.78 -3.62 -2.80
N ASN A 43 9.22 -4.82 -3.16
CA ASN A 43 8.71 -6.06 -2.56
C ASN A 43 9.07 -6.15 -1.06
N GLY A 44 10.30 -5.76 -0.69
CA GLY A 44 10.72 -5.69 0.71
C GLY A 44 9.87 -4.72 1.53
N THR A 45 9.60 -3.52 0.98
CA THR A 45 8.75 -2.52 1.63
C THR A 45 7.29 -2.98 1.74
N SER A 46 6.72 -3.58 0.69
CA SER A 46 5.37 -4.17 0.74
C SER A 46 5.27 -5.25 1.83
N GLY A 47 6.28 -6.12 1.94
CA GLY A 47 6.32 -7.14 2.99
C GLY A 47 6.41 -6.55 4.39
N ALA A 48 7.18 -5.48 4.58
CA ALA A 48 7.27 -4.77 5.86
C ALA A 48 5.93 -4.11 6.25
N ILE A 49 5.24 -3.47 5.28
CA ILE A 49 3.91 -2.90 5.49
C ILE A 49 2.92 -3.98 5.88
N ALA A 50 2.82 -5.07 5.11
CA ALA A 50 1.90 -6.17 5.41
C ALA A 50 2.16 -6.79 6.80
N SER A 51 3.44 -6.93 7.19
CA SER A 51 3.80 -7.40 8.52
C SER A 51 3.38 -6.42 9.63
N LEU A 52 3.51 -5.10 9.39
CA LEU A 52 3.11 -4.07 10.35
C LEU A 52 1.59 -3.95 10.45
N GLU A 53 0.85 -4.11 9.34
CA GLU A 53 -0.60 -4.17 9.32
C GLU A 53 -1.11 -5.37 10.13
N ALA A 54 -0.53 -6.56 9.93
CA ALA A 54 -0.86 -7.74 10.72
C ALA A 54 -0.58 -7.52 12.22
N ALA A 55 0.59 -6.97 12.55
CA ALA A 55 0.94 -6.64 13.93
C ALA A 55 0.02 -5.56 14.52
N LEU A 56 -0.47 -4.60 13.72
CA LEU A 56 -1.38 -3.57 14.20
C LEU A 56 -2.75 -4.16 14.55
N VAL A 57 -3.26 -5.09 13.73
CA VAL A 57 -4.50 -5.83 14.02
C VAL A 57 -4.36 -6.63 15.30
N GLU A 58 -3.27 -7.40 15.45
CA GLU A 58 -3.01 -8.18 16.67
C GLU A 58 -2.92 -7.28 17.92
N ASN A 59 -2.13 -6.21 17.86
CA ASN A 59 -1.97 -5.29 18.98
C ASN A 59 -3.27 -4.55 19.35
N ARG A 60 -4.12 -4.26 18.35
CA ARG A 60 -5.43 -3.66 18.59
C ARG A 60 -6.32 -4.64 19.35
N ASP A 61 -6.38 -5.89 18.90
CA ASP A 61 -7.24 -6.91 19.49
C ASP A 61 -6.79 -7.24 20.94
N ASP A 62 -5.47 -7.31 21.19
CA ASP A 62 -4.91 -7.47 22.52
C ASP A 62 -5.23 -6.28 23.43
N HIS A 63 -5.08 -5.05 22.93
CA HIS A 63 -5.45 -3.85 23.67
C HIS A 63 -6.94 -3.84 24.02
N THR A 64 -7.82 -4.16 23.08
CA THR A 64 -9.27 -4.27 23.30
C THR A 64 -9.59 -5.31 24.36
N ARG A 65 -8.95 -6.48 24.31
CA ARG A 65 -9.14 -7.55 25.31
C ARG A 65 -8.71 -7.09 26.70
N CYS A 66 -7.56 -6.43 26.82
CA CYS A 66 -7.06 -5.93 28.09
C CYS A 66 -7.97 -4.86 28.71
N MET A 67 -8.54 -3.97 27.89
CA MET A 67 -9.50 -2.97 28.35
C MET A 67 -10.83 -3.59 28.81
N GLN A 68 -11.31 -4.63 28.12
CA GLN A 68 -12.49 -5.39 28.53
C GLN A 68 -12.25 -6.10 29.87
N ASP A 69 -11.10 -6.75 30.04
CA ASP A 69 -10.73 -7.40 31.29
C ASP A 69 -10.71 -6.40 32.45
N LEU A 70 -10.09 -5.22 32.26
CA LEU A 70 -10.10 -4.14 33.25
C LEU A 70 -11.51 -3.68 33.63
N GLU A 71 -12.43 -3.58 32.66
CA GLU A 71 -13.80 -3.15 32.91
C GLU A 71 -14.60 -4.21 33.70
N VAL A 72 -14.40 -5.49 33.40
CA VAL A 72 -14.96 -6.62 34.17
C VAL A 72 -14.39 -6.63 35.59
N PHE A 73 -13.08 -6.44 35.78
CA PHE A 73 -12.46 -6.37 37.12
C PHE A 73 -12.90 -5.14 37.91
N ARG A 74 -13.25 -4.02 37.24
CA ARG A 74 -13.77 -2.81 37.90
C ARG A 74 -15.16 -3.02 38.49
N ILE A 75 -15.92 -3.99 37.98
CA ILE A 75 -17.24 -4.37 38.52
C ILE A 75 -17.06 -5.23 39.79
N ASP A 76 -15.93 -5.91 39.95
CA ASP A 76 -15.61 -6.85 41.05
C ASP A 76 -14.69 -6.24 42.14
N ARG A 77 -15.00 -4.98 42.50
CA ARG A 77 -14.14 -3.99 43.20
C ARG A 77 -13.67 -4.31 44.63
N GLU A 78 -14.03 -5.45 45.19
CA GLU A 78 -13.78 -5.74 46.62
C GLU A 78 -12.48 -6.53 46.90
N THR A 79 -11.76 -7.03 45.88
CA THR A 79 -10.78 -8.10 46.11
C THR A 79 -9.29 -7.74 46.14
N SER A 80 -8.77 -6.73 45.42
CA SER A 80 -7.38 -6.26 45.62
C SER A 80 -6.97 -5.02 44.79
N PRO A 81 -6.58 -3.89 45.41
CA PRO A 81 -6.11 -2.70 44.69
C PRO A 81 -4.74 -2.87 44.01
N ILE A 82 -3.90 -3.80 44.47
CA ILE A 82 -2.59 -4.10 43.86
C ILE A 82 -2.78 -4.80 42.51
N ARG A 83 -3.78 -5.69 42.41
CA ARG A 83 -4.09 -6.41 41.18
C ARG A 83 -4.63 -5.49 40.09
N GLU A 84 -5.47 -4.52 40.46
CA GLU A 84 -5.97 -3.49 39.53
C GLU A 84 -4.82 -2.63 38.97
N ALA A 85 -3.86 -2.23 39.81
CA ALA A 85 -2.70 -1.46 39.37
C ALA A 85 -1.83 -2.23 38.36
N VAL A 86 -1.51 -3.50 38.63
CA VAL A 86 -0.70 -4.35 37.74
C VAL A 86 -1.39 -4.58 36.39
N LEU A 87 -2.70 -4.84 36.40
CA LEU A 87 -3.47 -5.01 35.15
C LEU A 87 -3.51 -3.70 34.35
N ARG A 88 -3.70 -2.56 35.01
CA ARG A 88 -3.71 -1.25 34.36
C ARG A 88 -2.36 -0.91 33.74
N ASP A 89 -1.26 -1.20 34.42
CA ASP A 89 0.09 -0.99 33.88
C ASP A 89 0.37 -1.89 32.67
N GLY A 90 -0.09 -3.15 32.70
CA GLY A 90 -0.03 -4.06 31.55
C GLY A 90 -0.80 -3.55 30.34
N CYS A 91 -2.04 -3.08 30.53
CA CYS A 91 -2.83 -2.51 29.43
C CYS A 91 -2.24 -1.20 28.90
N ASN A 92 -1.66 -0.36 29.77
CA ASN A 92 -0.94 0.84 29.35
C ASN A 92 0.27 0.50 28.47
N GLN A 93 0.99 -0.58 28.78
CA GLN A 93 2.09 -1.05 27.95
C GLN A 93 1.61 -1.50 26.56
N GLN A 94 0.48 -2.21 26.48
CA GLN A 94 -0.11 -2.60 25.20
C GLN A 94 -0.56 -1.40 24.34
N VAL A 95 -1.12 -0.35 24.96
CA VAL A 95 -1.44 0.91 24.27
C VAL A 95 -0.19 1.53 23.64
N GLN A 96 0.92 1.53 24.38
CA GLN A 96 2.18 2.07 23.87
C GLN A 96 2.74 1.24 22.71
N THR A 97 2.64 -0.09 22.78
CA THR A 97 3.01 -0.97 21.68
C THR A 97 2.15 -0.71 20.45
N TYR A 98 0.82 -0.68 20.59
CA TYR A 98 -0.12 -0.36 19.50
C TYR A 98 0.23 0.97 18.81
N ARG A 99 0.36 2.06 19.57
CA ARG A 99 0.71 3.40 19.05
C ARG A 99 2.10 3.46 18.42
N THR A 100 3.01 2.59 18.83
CA THR A 100 4.35 2.52 18.25
C THR A 100 4.33 1.77 16.93
N THR A 101 3.56 0.68 16.84
CA THR A 101 3.32 -0.05 15.59
C THR A 101 2.60 0.84 14.57
N GLU A 102 1.59 1.60 15.00
CA GLU A 102 0.87 2.57 14.15
C GLU A 102 1.82 3.60 13.54
N ARG A 103 2.65 4.25 14.36
CA ARG A 103 3.65 5.22 13.88
C ARG A 103 4.66 4.61 12.92
N ARG A 104 5.09 3.35 13.16
CA ARG A 104 5.98 2.63 12.26
C ARG A 104 5.30 2.34 10.92
N LEU A 105 4.04 1.92 10.94
CA LEU A 105 3.27 1.68 9.72
C LEU A 105 3.13 2.96 8.89
N THR A 106 2.76 4.10 9.50
CA THR A 106 2.67 5.38 8.79
C THR A 106 4.01 5.75 8.14
N SER A 107 5.11 5.63 8.89
CA SER A 107 6.45 5.91 8.36
C SER A 107 6.85 4.99 7.21
N GLU A 108 6.50 3.70 7.26
CA GLU A 108 6.80 2.75 6.18
C GLU A 108 5.91 3.00 4.95
N VAL A 109 4.65 3.41 5.13
CA VAL A 109 3.76 3.81 4.02
C VAL A 109 4.29 5.06 3.31
N GLU A 110 4.75 6.06 4.06
CA GLU A 110 5.39 7.25 3.50
C GLU A 110 6.66 6.88 2.71
N ARG A 111 7.49 6.00 3.28
CA ARG A 111 8.67 5.46 2.60
C ARG A 111 8.29 4.71 1.33
N ALA A 112 7.27 3.86 1.37
CA ALA A 112 6.80 3.10 0.22
C ALA A 112 6.42 3.99 -0.95
N GLY A 113 5.80 5.14 -0.68
CA GLY A 113 5.50 6.13 -1.72
C GLY A 113 6.75 6.61 -2.48
N SER A 114 7.92 6.68 -1.84
CA SER A 114 9.19 6.99 -2.52
C SER A 114 9.75 5.81 -3.31
N VAL A 115 9.66 4.59 -2.75
CA VAL A 115 10.14 3.36 -3.37
C VAL A 115 9.32 3.02 -4.63
N PHE A 116 7.99 3.12 -4.57
CA PHE A 116 7.13 2.88 -5.74
C PHE A 116 7.32 3.92 -6.85
N ARG A 117 7.61 5.18 -6.50
CA ARG A 117 8.00 6.19 -7.50
C ARG A 117 9.33 5.85 -8.18
N ALA A 118 10.32 5.35 -7.43
CA ALA A 118 11.58 4.89 -7.99
C ALA A 118 11.39 3.67 -8.91
N LEU A 119 10.54 2.72 -8.50
CA LEU A 119 10.16 1.57 -9.33
C LEU A 119 9.49 2.01 -10.64
N ALA A 120 8.51 2.91 -10.57
CA ALA A 120 7.83 3.44 -11.76
C ALA A 120 8.82 4.14 -12.72
N ALA A 121 9.76 4.92 -12.19
CA ALA A 121 10.81 5.55 -12.99
C ALA A 121 11.74 4.52 -13.65
N ALA A 122 12.09 3.44 -12.93
CA ALA A 122 12.89 2.35 -13.49
C ALA A 122 12.15 1.60 -14.60
N VAL A 123 10.84 1.36 -14.46
CA VAL A 123 10.00 0.78 -15.52
C VAL A 123 10.04 1.67 -16.77
N GLN A 124 9.78 2.97 -16.62
CA GLN A 124 9.81 3.92 -17.74
C GLN A 124 11.18 3.97 -18.42
N ALA A 125 12.27 3.92 -17.65
CA ALA A 125 13.62 3.89 -18.19
C ALA A 125 13.88 2.61 -19.03
N VAL A 126 13.37 1.46 -18.60
CA VAL A 126 13.45 0.20 -19.35
C VAL A 126 12.61 0.26 -20.61
N GLU A 127 11.38 0.79 -20.54
CA GLU A 127 10.52 0.91 -21.73
C GLU A 127 11.16 1.76 -22.82
N LEU A 128 11.80 2.88 -22.44
CA LEU A 128 12.50 3.78 -23.36
C LEU A 128 13.79 3.17 -23.92
N SER A 129 14.58 2.48 -23.08
CA SER A 129 15.88 1.94 -23.49
C SER A 129 15.76 0.64 -24.28
N CYS A 130 14.86 -0.25 -23.87
CA CYS A 130 14.63 -1.55 -24.50
C CYS A 130 13.57 -1.49 -25.62
N GLN A 131 12.87 -0.36 -25.80
CA GLN A 131 11.75 -0.21 -26.74
C GLN A 131 10.68 -1.30 -26.57
N TYR A 132 10.44 -1.70 -25.33
CA TYR A 132 9.54 -2.80 -24.98
C TYR A 132 8.44 -2.30 -24.03
N PRO A 133 7.15 -2.40 -24.39
CA PRO A 133 6.07 -1.88 -23.56
C PRO A 133 5.75 -2.87 -22.43
N LEU A 134 6.41 -2.71 -21.28
CA LEU A 134 6.23 -3.56 -20.11
C LEU A 134 4.81 -3.47 -19.56
N ALA A 135 4.17 -2.30 -19.65
CA ALA A 135 2.78 -2.09 -19.21
C ALA A 135 1.78 -3.04 -19.89
N ALA A 136 2.04 -3.51 -21.12
CA ALA A 136 1.16 -4.44 -21.83
C ALA A 136 1.11 -5.85 -21.20
N TYR A 137 2.06 -6.17 -20.32
CA TYR A 137 2.19 -7.46 -19.65
C TYR A 137 1.96 -7.38 -18.15
N ALA A 138 1.57 -6.20 -17.64
CA ALA A 138 1.13 -6.08 -16.27
C ALA A 138 -0.08 -7.00 -16.06
N PRO A 139 -0.11 -7.83 -15.01
CA PRO A 139 -1.31 -8.55 -14.65
C PRO A 139 -2.43 -7.53 -14.45
N ALA A 140 -3.63 -7.83 -14.96
CA ALA A 140 -4.79 -6.97 -14.78
C ALA A 140 -4.90 -6.62 -13.29
N GLU A 141 -4.86 -5.32 -12.96
CA GLU A 141 -5.05 -4.88 -11.59
C GLU A 141 -6.34 -5.53 -11.08
N PRO A 142 -6.33 -6.21 -9.91
CA PRO A 142 -7.58 -6.63 -9.30
C PRO A 142 -8.43 -5.36 -9.20
N PRO A 143 -9.74 -5.41 -9.55
CA PRO A 143 -10.57 -4.23 -9.50
C PRO A 143 -10.40 -3.64 -8.10
N VAL A 144 -9.84 -2.43 -8.02
CA VAL A 144 -9.76 -1.68 -6.78
C VAL A 144 -11.21 -1.68 -6.30
N GLY A 145 -11.48 -2.44 -5.25
CA GLY A 145 -12.79 -2.44 -4.63
C GLY A 145 -12.96 -1.01 -4.17
N SER A 146 -13.67 -0.22 -4.97
CA SER A 146 -13.96 1.15 -4.61
C SER A 146 -14.82 1.02 -3.37
N ALA A 147 -14.20 1.15 -2.20
CA ALA A 147 -14.91 1.24 -0.94
C ALA A 147 -15.96 2.31 -1.17
N SER A 148 -17.23 1.95 -1.05
CA SER A 148 -18.28 2.88 -1.41
C SER A 148 -18.13 4.12 -0.52
N PRO A 149 -18.53 5.32 -0.99
CA PRO A 149 -18.49 6.52 -0.15
C PRO A 149 -19.28 6.38 1.15
N ALA A 150 -20.18 5.39 1.25
CA ALA A 150 -20.86 5.00 2.48
C ALA A 150 -19.97 4.18 3.41
N CYS A 151 -19.19 3.23 2.88
CA CYS A 151 -18.20 2.45 3.62
C CYS A 151 -17.12 3.32 4.27
N GLU A 152 -16.55 4.27 3.53
CA GLU A 152 -15.53 5.17 4.07
C GLU A 152 -16.07 6.02 5.24
N ARG A 153 -17.30 6.54 5.10
CA ARG A 153 -17.97 7.28 6.18
C ARG A 153 -18.32 6.38 7.36
N PHE A 154 -18.76 5.16 7.09
CA PHE A 154 -19.15 4.19 8.12
C PHE A 154 -17.96 3.79 9.00
N LEU A 155 -16.82 3.47 8.38
CA LEU A 155 -15.58 3.10 9.06
C LEU A 155 -14.91 4.33 9.71
N GLY A 156 -14.87 5.47 9.01
CA GLY A 156 -14.25 6.70 9.52
C GLY A 156 -14.93 7.30 10.74
N SER A 157 -16.24 7.08 10.91
CA SER A 157 -16.98 7.52 12.09
C SER A 157 -16.87 6.58 13.29
N ARG A 158 -16.23 5.41 13.13
CA ARG A 158 -16.21 4.33 14.14
C ARG A 158 -14.80 3.75 14.37
N PRO A 159 -13.80 4.58 14.68
CA PRO A 159 -12.47 4.08 14.99
C PRO A 159 -12.50 3.20 16.25
N GLY A 160 -11.93 2.00 16.14
CA GLY A 160 -11.77 1.08 17.29
C GLY A 160 -12.99 0.24 17.65
N VAL A 161 -14.07 0.26 16.87
CA VAL A 161 -15.21 -0.64 17.08
C VAL A 161 -14.87 -2.06 16.58
N PRO A 162 -15.13 -3.13 17.36
CA PRO A 162 -14.89 -4.50 16.93
C PRO A 162 -15.66 -4.85 15.65
N ILE A 163 -15.04 -5.65 14.77
CA ILE A 163 -15.60 -5.95 13.45
C ILE A 163 -16.95 -6.67 13.51
N GLU A 164 -17.18 -7.46 14.55
CA GLU A 164 -18.46 -8.15 14.79
C GLU A 164 -19.60 -7.19 15.13
N SER A 165 -19.30 -6.10 15.84
CA SER A 165 -20.25 -5.03 16.09
C SER A 165 -20.48 -4.20 14.82
N LEU A 166 -19.43 -3.99 14.02
CA LEU A 166 -19.54 -3.30 12.74
C LEU A 166 -20.43 -4.07 11.76
N ARG A 167 -20.37 -5.40 11.70
CA ARG A 167 -21.24 -6.23 10.81
C ARG A 167 -22.73 -5.95 11.04
N VAL A 168 -23.15 -5.97 12.31
CA VAL A 168 -24.56 -5.75 12.66
C VAL A 168 -25.00 -4.33 12.28
N LEU A 169 -24.18 -3.33 12.59
CA LEU A 169 -24.49 -1.92 12.34
C LEU A 169 -24.44 -1.57 10.84
N CYS A 170 -23.51 -2.18 10.13
CA CYS A 170 -23.27 -1.95 8.72
C CYS A 170 -24.47 -2.40 7.87
N THR A 171 -25.05 -3.57 8.15
CA THR A 171 -26.28 -4.03 7.47
C THR A 171 -27.52 -3.19 7.75
N ALA A 172 -27.49 -2.34 8.79
CA ALA A 172 -28.55 -1.37 9.08
C ALA A 172 -28.38 -0.04 8.31
N GLU A 173 -27.16 0.26 7.85
CA GLU A 173 -26.81 1.51 7.16
C GLU A 173 -26.55 1.33 5.65
N MET A 174 -26.23 0.12 5.20
CA MET A 174 -26.00 -0.22 3.80
C MET A 174 -26.49 -1.63 3.47
N SER A 175 -26.55 -1.96 2.18
CA SER A 175 -26.97 -3.28 1.73
C SER A 175 -26.01 -4.38 2.23
N ALA A 176 -26.50 -5.61 2.39
CA ALA A 176 -25.69 -6.71 2.89
C ALA A 176 -24.47 -7.00 1.99
N GLU A 177 -24.61 -6.85 0.67
CA GLU A 177 -23.52 -7.05 -0.29
C GLU A 177 -22.45 -5.96 -0.19
N GLU A 178 -22.88 -4.71 -0.04
CA GLU A 178 -22.00 -3.57 0.14
C GLU A 178 -21.31 -3.62 1.50
N CYS A 179 -22.00 -4.15 2.51
CA CYS A 179 -21.46 -4.36 3.84
C CYS A 179 -20.39 -5.46 3.87
N ALA A 180 -20.66 -6.60 3.23
CA ALA A 180 -19.71 -7.69 3.08
C ALA A 180 -18.46 -7.24 2.33
N ALA A 181 -18.63 -6.45 1.26
CA ALA A 181 -17.52 -5.85 0.53
C ALA A 181 -16.73 -4.82 1.37
N CYS A 182 -17.43 -4.02 2.18
CA CYS A 182 -16.83 -3.00 3.05
C CYS A 182 -15.99 -3.60 4.20
N LEU A 183 -16.44 -4.72 4.77
CA LEU A 183 -15.80 -5.39 5.90
C LEU A 183 -14.86 -6.54 5.47
N GLY A 184 -14.72 -6.78 4.16
CA GLY A 184 -13.81 -7.80 3.62
C GLY A 184 -14.25 -9.24 3.87
N GLU A 185 -15.56 -9.51 3.88
CA GLU A 185 -16.07 -10.87 4.03
C GLU A 185 -15.85 -11.70 2.75
N PRO A 186 -15.46 -12.99 2.88
CA PRO A 186 -15.39 -13.88 1.73
C PRO A 186 -16.79 -14.10 1.15
N ARG A 187 -16.93 -13.82 -0.15
CA ARG A 187 -18.15 -14.14 -0.92
C ARG A 187 -18.28 -15.66 -1.00
N ASN A 188 -19.33 -16.22 -0.39
CA ASN A 188 -19.76 -17.60 -0.62
C ASN A 188 -20.43 -17.73 -1.99
#